data_AF-A0A0G1QD40-F1
#
_entry.id   AF-A0A0G1QD40-F1
#
_cell.length_a   1.000
_cell.length_b   1.000
_cell.length_c   1.000
_cell.angle_alpha   90.00
_cell.angle_beta   90.00
_cell.angle_gamma   90.00
#
_symmetry.space_group_name_H-M   'P 1'
#
loop_
_entity.id
_entity.type
_entity.pdbx_description
1 polymer ?
#
loop_
_entity_poly.entity_id
_entity_poly.type
_entity_poly.pdbx_seq_one_letter_code
_entity_poly.pdbx_strand_id
1 'polypeptide(L)'
;MIHHYGAERISELINLTAVIYDENPDPPDIPDWLPFTKTDVKKYVAGFLSSSRGDEAYTYGERLKSFPLEKYDQKLLEDLRHCEGALGARGNLEDIRQTFARAISDKTLNQQKIIVEKLKSFPENKGAIAVLWEPIIDNFGLREIWRTPCLVLVQAVIRDKKLFLTAYFRSNDMFGSWPLNCFGLRAFQKETAALIDKSIKLGPLTTISHSAHIYENNWQLAEKIVHDHWSDVSCEWDPRGNLTFEVEADFIIIKHLSPDGIFLDEYRQNGQEEKAAKRLCFRLESAGLFSTIGNAMYAARQIERAETAIKLGLPFISDEPLDFKKKYAK
;
A
#
# COMPACT_ATOMS: atom_id res chain seq x y z
N MET A 1 13.29 15.25 -0.29
CA MET A 1 14.51 16.01 -0.64
C MET A 1 14.23 16.78 -1.92
N ILE A 2 14.79 17.98 -2.12
CA ILE A 2 14.57 18.75 -3.35
C ILE A 2 15.63 18.35 -4.40
N HIS A 3 15.18 17.99 -5.59
CA HIS A 3 16.03 17.57 -6.71
C HIS A 3 15.66 18.33 -7.99
N HIS A 4 16.59 18.38 -8.94
CA HIS A 4 16.33 18.84 -10.31
C HIS A 4 15.96 17.64 -11.18
N TYR A 5 14.83 17.73 -11.88
CA TYR A 5 14.38 16.77 -12.89
C TYR A 5 14.29 17.48 -14.24
N GLY A 6 15.33 17.34 -15.05
CA GLY A 6 15.46 18.14 -16.27
C GLY A 6 15.55 19.64 -15.95
N ALA A 7 14.61 20.42 -16.47
CA ALA A 7 14.52 21.86 -16.22
C ALA A 7 13.66 22.21 -14.98
N GLU A 8 12.97 21.24 -14.39
CA GLU A 8 12.05 21.46 -13.27
C GLU A 8 12.67 21.06 -11.94
N ARG A 9 12.13 21.60 -10.84
CA ARG A 9 12.47 21.17 -9.48
C ARG A 9 11.33 20.33 -8.91
N ILE A 10 11.69 19.27 -8.20
CA ILE A 10 10.76 18.35 -7.56
C ILE A 10 11.16 18.15 -6.09
N SER A 11 10.17 17.94 -5.23
CA SER A 11 10.38 17.41 -3.89
C SER A 11 10.04 15.93 -3.93
N GLU A 12 11.03 15.06 -3.64
CA GLU A 12 10.96 13.62 -3.87
C GLU A 12 11.22 12.79 -2.60
N LEU A 13 10.50 11.67 -2.50
CA LEU A 13 10.73 10.56 -1.59
C LEU A 13 10.92 9.27 -2.39
N ILE A 14 11.90 8.47 -1.98
CA ILE A 14 12.20 7.20 -2.62
C ILE A 14 11.51 6.04 -1.90
N ASN A 15 10.87 5.15 -2.66
CA ASN A 15 10.16 3.96 -2.17
C ASN A 15 9.03 4.27 -1.16
N LEU A 16 8.26 5.33 -1.40
CA LEU A 16 7.09 5.65 -0.59
C LEU A 16 6.04 4.55 -0.75
N THR A 17 5.54 4.03 0.37
CA THR A 17 4.42 3.08 0.39
C THR A 17 3.21 3.76 1.00
N ALA A 18 2.09 3.76 0.28
CA ALA A 18 0.80 4.23 0.78
C ALA A 18 -0.21 3.07 0.77
N VAL A 19 -1.03 2.99 1.82
CA VAL A 19 -2.04 1.93 1.98
C VAL A 19 -3.42 2.58 2.14
N ILE A 20 -4.35 2.20 1.27
CA ILE A 20 -5.73 2.68 1.23
C ILE A 20 -6.63 1.55 1.71
N TYR A 21 -7.21 1.70 2.89
CA TYR A 21 -8.05 0.68 3.53
C TYR A 21 -9.51 0.77 3.08
N ASP A 22 -10.16 1.89 3.40
CA ASP A 22 -11.63 1.98 3.42
C ASP A 22 -12.24 2.84 2.30
N GLU A 23 -11.45 3.27 1.32
CA GLU A 23 -11.95 4.05 0.18
C GLU A 23 -13.07 3.28 -0.54
N ASN A 24 -14.26 3.88 -0.60
CA ASN A 24 -15.42 3.29 -1.27
C ASN A 24 -15.38 3.62 -2.76
N PRO A 25 -15.20 2.67 -3.69
CA PRO A 25 -15.20 2.98 -5.12
C PRO A 25 -16.54 3.48 -5.69
N ASP A 26 -17.66 3.41 -4.93
CA ASP A 26 -19.00 3.73 -5.44
C ASP A 26 -19.99 4.16 -4.33
N PRO A 27 -20.25 5.47 -4.18
CA PRO A 27 -19.48 6.58 -4.78
C PRO A 27 -18.10 6.75 -4.10
N PRO A 28 -17.07 7.20 -4.85
CA PRO A 28 -15.78 7.61 -4.28
C PRO A 28 -15.93 8.79 -3.32
N ASP A 29 -15.17 8.74 -2.23
CA ASP A 29 -14.97 9.88 -1.36
C ASP A 29 -13.94 10.81 -1.99
N ILE A 30 -14.35 12.03 -2.31
CA ILE A 30 -13.53 13.01 -3.01
C ILE A 30 -13.56 14.28 -2.17
N PRO A 31 -12.54 14.48 -1.32
CA PRO A 31 -12.39 15.70 -0.56
C PRO A 31 -12.38 16.94 -1.45
N ASP A 32 -13.03 18.01 -0.99
CA ASP A 32 -13.18 19.26 -1.76
C ASP A 32 -11.86 20.01 -2.00
N TRP A 33 -10.80 19.65 -1.27
CA TRP A 33 -9.45 20.20 -1.42
C TRP A 33 -8.61 19.52 -2.51
N LEU A 34 -9.09 18.42 -3.10
CA LEU A 34 -8.43 17.81 -4.25
C LEU A 34 -8.60 18.66 -5.51
N PRO A 35 -7.60 18.72 -6.40
CA PRO A 35 -7.62 19.61 -7.57
C PRO A 35 -8.49 19.10 -8.74
N PHE A 36 -9.49 18.26 -8.47
CA PHE A 36 -10.35 17.65 -9.48
C PHE A 36 -11.76 17.39 -8.95
N THR A 37 -12.72 17.34 -9.86
CA THR A 37 -14.13 17.16 -9.54
C THR A 37 -14.55 15.68 -9.59
N LYS A 38 -15.75 15.37 -9.07
CA LYS A 38 -16.39 14.05 -9.24
C LYS A 38 -16.52 13.64 -10.71
N THR A 39 -16.76 14.61 -11.59
CA THR A 39 -16.85 14.39 -13.05
C THR A 39 -15.49 13.97 -13.62
N ASP A 40 -14.41 14.62 -13.17
CA ASP A 40 -13.06 14.30 -13.60
C ASP A 40 -12.66 12.88 -13.16
N VAL A 41 -12.94 12.52 -11.90
CA VAL A 41 -12.71 11.15 -11.40
C VAL A 41 -13.49 10.13 -12.21
N LYS A 42 -14.77 10.38 -12.49
CA LYS A 42 -15.60 9.48 -13.30
C LYS A 42 -15.04 9.28 -14.71
N LYS A 43 -14.64 10.37 -15.36
CA LYS A 43 -14.02 10.34 -16.70
C LYS A 43 -12.69 9.58 -16.67
N TYR A 44 -11.86 9.86 -15.67
CA TYR A 44 -10.56 9.23 -15.48
C TYR A 44 -10.71 7.71 -15.26
N VAL A 45 -11.58 7.29 -14.34
CA VAL A 45 -11.84 5.86 -14.05
C VAL A 45 -12.35 5.13 -15.29
N ALA A 46 -13.24 5.74 -16.07
CA ALA A 46 -13.72 5.15 -17.33
C ALA A 46 -12.58 4.93 -18.33
N GLY A 47 -11.67 5.91 -18.47
CA GLY A 47 -10.47 5.78 -19.30
C GLY A 47 -9.48 4.74 -18.76
N PHE A 48 -9.27 4.70 -17.44
CA PHE A 48 -8.39 3.75 -16.77
C PHE A 48 -8.84 2.30 -16.99
N LEU A 49 -10.16 2.05 -17.02
CA LEU A 49 -10.74 0.72 -17.22
C LEU A 49 -10.96 0.36 -18.70
N SER A 50 -10.78 1.30 -19.62
CA SER A 50 -10.96 1.07 -21.07
C SER A 50 -9.83 0.21 -21.62
N SER A 51 -10.18 -0.87 -22.33
CA SER A 51 -9.19 -1.69 -23.06
C SER A 51 -8.64 -1.01 -24.31
N SER A 52 -9.28 0.08 -24.77
CA SER A 52 -8.80 0.88 -25.90
C SER A 52 -7.89 2.00 -25.42
N ARG A 53 -6.77 2.19 -26.12
CA ARG A 53 -5.86 3.32 -25.93
C ARG A 53 -6.25 4.57 -26.72
N GLY A 54 -7.17 4.46 -27.69
CA GLY A 54 -7.48 5.55 -28.62
C GLY A 54 -6.22 6.03 -29.35
N ASP A 55 -6.00 7.34 -29.34
CA ASP A 55 -4.84 7.99 -29.95
C ASP A 55 -3.62 8.13 -29.00
N GLU A 56 -3.72 7.64 -27.76
CA GLU A 56 -2.62 7.69 -26.80
C GLU A 56 -1.54 6.63 -27.10
N ALA A 57 -0.30 6.95 -26.73
CA ALA A 57 0.83 6.02 -26.90
C ALA A 57 0.61 4.69 -26.16
N TYR A 58 -0.02 4.77 -24.98
CA TYR A 58 -0.52 3.65 -24.18
C TYR A 58 -1.61 4.16 -23.22
N THR A 59 -2.42 3.26 -22.68
CA THR A 59 -3.26 3.53 -21.50
C THR A 59 -3.16 2.38 -20.51
N TYR A 60 -3.38 2.62 -19.22
CA TYR A 60 -3.33 1.54 -18.23
C TYR A 60 -4.36 0.44 -18.50
N GLY A 61 -5.56 0.82 -18.94
CA GLY A 61 -6.60 -0.15 -19.27
C GLY A 61 -6.25 -1.02 -20.49
N GLU A 62 -5.63 -0.45 -21.53
CA GLU A 62 -5.07 -1.21 -22.66
C GLU A 62 -4.04 -2.22 -22.15
N ARG A 63 -3.11 -1.82 -21.28
CA ARG A 63 -2.12 -2.75 -20.72
C ARG A 63 -2.72 -3.85 -19.85
N LEU A 64 -3.74 -3.52 -19.06
CA LEU A 64 -4.35 -4.47 -18.13
C LEU A 64 -5.28 -5.46 -18.86
N LYS A 65 -5.97 -5.02 -19.91
CA LYS A 65 -7.08 -5.78 -20.52
C LYS A 65 -6.87 -6.18 -21.98
N SER A 66 -5.92 -5.57 -22.68
CA SER A 66 -5.67 -5.79 -24.11
C SER A 66 -4.19 -5.55 -24.47
N PHE A 67 -3.28 -6.12 -23.69
CA PHE A 67 -1.84 -5.88 -23.84
C PHE A 67 -1.36 -6.34 -25.23
N PRO A 68 -0.74 -5.48 -26.04
CA PRO A 68 -0.41 -5.81 -27.42
C PRO A 68 0.63 -6.93 -27.52
N LEU A 69 0.34 -7.96 -28.32
CA LEU A 69 1.22 -9.10 -28.58
C LEU A 69 1.83 -9.11 -29.99
N GLU A 70 1.51 -8.13 -30.83
CA GLU A 70 1.89 -8.09 -32.26
C GLU A 70 3.39 -8.23 -32.53
N LYS A 71 4.23 -7.96 -31.54
CA LYS A 71 5.69 -7.96 -31.63
C LYS A 71 6.34 -9.26 -31.16
N TYR A 72 5.56 -10.18 -30.57
CA TYR A 72 6.07 -11.47 -30.13
C TYR A 72 6.08 -12.47 -31.28
N ASP A 73 7.12 -13.30 -31.35
CA ASP A 73 7.26 -14.34 -32.37
C ASP A 73 6.05 -15.29 -32.37
N GLN A 74 5.54 -15.59 -33.56
CA GLN A 74 4.44 -16.52 -33.76
C GLN A 74 4.75 -17.91 -33.16
N LYS A 75 6.02 -18.34 -33.18
CA LYS A 75 6.44 -19.59 -32.55
C LYS A 75 6.24 -19.58 -31.04
N LEU A 76 6.59 -18.49 -30.36
CA LEU A 76 6.36 -18.33 -28.91
C LEU A 76 4.86 -18.38 -28.59
N LEU A 77 4.05 -17.76 -29.44
CA LEU A 77 2.59 -17.78 -29.31
C LEU A 77 2.04 -19.21 -29.50
N GLU A 78 2.56 -19.99 -30.44
CA GLU A 78 2.20 -21.39 -30.64
C GLU A 78 2.64 -22.30 -29.48
N ASP A 79 3.84 -22.08 -28.93
CA ASP A 79 4.35 -22.81 -27.76
C ASP A 79 3.48 -22.55 -26.51
N LEU A 80 3.00 -21.32 -26.33
CA LEU A 80 2.08 -20.96 -25.23
C LEU A 80 0.74 -21.72 -25.29
N ARG A 81 0.29 -22.18 -26.47
CA ARG A 81 -0.91 -23.03 -26.58
C ARG A 81 -0.75 -24.39 -25.89
N HIS A 82 0.49 -24.85 -25.75
CA HIS A 82 0.85 -26.15 -25.20
C HIS A 82 1.39 -26.07 -23.76
N CYS A 83 1.51 -24.87 -23.20
CA CYS A 83 1.97 -24.67 -21.83
C CYS A 83 0.93 -25.13 -20.80
N GLU A 84 1.07 -26.38 -20.33
CA GLU A 84 0.29 -26.92 -19.19
C GLU A 84 0.91 -26.55 -17.82
N GLY A 85 2.21 -26.24 -17.79
CA GLY A 85 3.03 -26.24 -16.56
C GLY A 85 3.07 -24.95 -15.73
N ALA A 86 2.49 -23.83 -16.19
CA ALA A 86 2.60 -22.55 -15.47
C ALA A 86 1.59 -22.38 -14.32
N LEU A 87 0.72 -23.37 -14.10
CA LEU A 87 -0.36 -23.31 -13.13
C LEU A 87 -0.25 -24.55 -12.26
N GLY A 88 0.07 -24.36 -10.97
CA GLY A 88 0.07 -25.45 -10.01
C GLY A 88 -1.31 -26.13 -9.94
N ALA A 89 -1.50 -27.19 -10.72
CA ALA A 89 -2.42 -28.32 -10.60
C ALA A 89 -3.88 -28.13 -10.08
N ARG A 90 -4.45 -26.92 -9.93
CA ARG A 90 -5.76 -26.73 -9.27
C ARG A 90 -6.69 -25.70 -9.91
N GLY A 91 -6.59 -25.45 -11.21
CA GLY A 91 -7.47 -24.53 -11.93
C GLY A 91 -8.17 -25.12 -13.15
N ASN A 92 -9.26 -24.47 -13.59
CA ASN A 92 -9.89 -24.79 -14.86
C ASN A 92 -8.95 -24.41 -16.01
N LEU A 93 -8.10 -25.37 -16.40
CA LEU A 93 -7.09 -25.22 -17.46
C LEU A 93 -7.70 -24.76 -18.78
N GLU A 94 -8.97 -25.11 -19.02
CA GLU A 94 -9.68 -24.79 -20.25
C GLU A 94 -9.90 -23.28 -20.43
N ASP A 95 -10.30 -22.55 -19.38
CA ASP A 95 -10.56 -21.10 -19.48
C ASP A 95 -9.28 -20.30 -19.72
N ILE A 96 -8.17 -20.74 -19.13
CA ILE A 96 -6.86 -20.11 -19.34
C ILE A 96 -6.33 -20.44 -20.74
N ARG A 97 -6.45 -21.69 -21.19
CA ARG A 97 -6.11 -22.09 -22.57
C ARG A 97 -6.91 -21.30 -23.59
N GLN A 98 -8.21 -21.14 -23.37
CA GLN A 98 -9.06 -20.30 -24.23
C GLN A 98 -8.63 -18.83 -24.19
N THR A 99 -8.20 -18.33 -23.03
CA THR A 99 -7.69 -16.96 -22.91
C THR A 99 -6.41 -16.77 -23.72
N PHE A 100 -5.45 -17.70 -23.65
CA PHE A 100 -4.24 -17.65 -24.47
C PHE A 100 -4.54 -17.88 -25.96
N ALA A 101 -5.40 -18.83 -26.31
CA ALA A 101 -5.78 -19.09 -27.70
C ALA A 101 -6.44 -17.86 -28.36
N ARG A 102 -7.35 -17.19 -27.64
CA ARG A 102 -7.91 -15.90 -28.06
C ARG A 102 -6.85 -14.83 -28.15
N ALA A 103 -5.96 -14.74 -27.16
CA ALA A 103 -4.90 -13.73 -27.17
C ALA A 103 -3.98 -13.82 -28.39
N ILE A 104 -3.68 -15.03 -28.85
CA ILE A 104 -2.90 -15.29 -30.05
C ILE A 104 -3.68 -14.88 -31.31
N SER A 105 -4.97 -15.22 -31.37
CA SER A 105 -5.85 -14.84 -32.50
C SER A 105 -5.99 -13.33 -32.60
N ASP A 106 -6.25 -12.68 -31.46
CA ASP A 106 -6.55 -11.25 -31.35
C ASP A 106 -5.29 -10.39 -31.22
N LYS A 107 -4.10 -11.02 -31.21
CA LYS A 107 -2.79 -10.42 -30.97
C LYS A 107 -2.76 -9.50 -29.74
N THR A 108 -3.53 -9.81 -28.70
CA THR A 108 -3.66 -9.02 -27.47
C THR A 108 -3.85 -9.91 -26.25
N LEU A 109 -3.29 -9.56 -25.09
CA LEU A 109 -3.38 -10.35 -23.85
C LEU A 109 -4.21 -9.63 -22.79
N ASN A 110 -5.30 -10.26 -22.35
CA ASN A 110 -6.09 -9.75 -21.23
C ASN A 110 -5.51 -10.24 -19.90
N GLN A 111 -4.61 -9.44 -19.31
CA GLN A 111 -3.93 -9.78 -18.05
C GLN A 111 -4.88 -9.81 -16.85
N GLN A 112 -5.89 -8.94 -16.80
CA GLN A 112 -6.92 -8.97 -15.76
C GLN A 112 -7.66 -10.32 -15.75
N LYS A 113 -8.05 -10.82 -16.92
CA LYS A 113 -8.69 -12.14 -17.02
C LYS A 113 -7.78 -13.25 -16.50
N ILE A 114 -6.49 -13.20 -16.82
CA ILE A 114 -5.50 -14.16 -16.30
C ILE A 114 -5.42 -14.08 -14.77
N ILE A 115 -5.42 -12.88 -14.19
CA ILE A 115 -5.47 -12.67 -12.73
C ILE A 115 -6.74 -13.33 -12.14
N VAL A 116 -7.90 -13.05 -12.73
CA VAL A 116 -9.19 -13.60 -12.29
C VAL A 116 -9.17 -15.13 -12.29
N GLU A 117 -8.74 -15.77 -13.38
CA GLU A 117 -8.71 -17.23 -13.47
C GLU A 117 -7.67 -17.87 -12.51
N LYS A 118 -6.53 -17.20 -12.31
CA LYS A 118 -5.54 -17.63 -11.31
C LYS A 118 -6.07 -17.58 -9.88
N LEU A 119 -6.85 -16.55 -9.54
CA LEU A 119 -7.40 -16.38 -8.20
C LEU A 119 -8.67 -17.21 -7.95
N LYS A 120 -9.48 -17.49 -8.99
CA LYS A 120 -10.58 -18.47 -8.92
C LYS A 120 -10.07 -19.88 -8.65
N SER A 121 -8.95 -20.26 -9.27
CA SER A 121 -8.33 -21.58 -9.10
C SER A 121 -7.62 -21.73 -7.77
N PHE A 122 -6.80 -20.74 -7.41
CA PHE A 122 -6.07 -20.72 -6.16
C PHE A 122 -6.05 -19.28 -5.60
N PRO A 123 -6.86 -18.98 -4.57
CA PRO A 123 -6.95 -17.63 -3.98
C PRO A 123 -5.59 -17.05 -3.53
N GLU A 124 -4.62 -17.91 -3.22
CA GLU A 124 -3.28 -17.51 -2.81
C GLU A 124 -2.22 -17.53 -3.92
N ASN A 125 -2.66 -17.56 -5.18
CA ASN A 125 -1.76 -17.64 -6.33
C ASN A 125 -0.87 -16.39 -6.41
N LYS A 126 0.41 -16.55 -6.03
CA LYS A 126 1.42 -15.49 -6.05
C LYS A 126 1.74 -14.99 -7.47
N GLY A 127 1.33 -15.73 -8.50
CA GLY A 127 1.49 -15.37 -9.91
C GLY A 127 0.33 -14.54 -10.50
N ALA A 128 -0.64 -14.11 -9.70
CA ALA A 128 -1.70 -13.19 -10.12
C ALA A 128 -1.16 -11.75 -10.28
N ILE A 129 -0.39 -11.57 -11.34
CA ILE A 129 0.38 -10.35 -11.67
C ILE A 129 0.00 -9.88 -13.08
N ALA A 130 -0.04 -8.56 -13.28
CA ALA A 130 -0.02 -7.93 -14.59
C ALA A 130 1.15 -6.95 -14.69
N VAL A 131 1.82 -6.94 -15.85
CA VAL A 131 2.97 -6.07 -16.13
C VAL A 131 2.60 -5.12 -17.27
N LEU A 132 2.84 -3.83 -17.05
CA LEU A 132 2.49 -2.77 -17.99
C LEU A 132 3.72 -2.29 -18.80
N TRP A 133 4.92 -2.58 -18.31
CA TRP A 133 6.19 -2.23 -18.95
C TRP A 133 6.53 -3.19 -20.09
N GLU A 134 6.87 -2.64 -21.26
CA GLU A 134 7.45 -3.36 -22.39
C GLU A 134 8.97 -3.10 -22.43
N PRO A 135 9.84 -4.03 -22.00
CA PRO A 135 11.29 -3.79 -21.95
C PRO A 135 11.90 -3.29 -23.27
N ILE A 136 11.46 -3.84 -24.41
CA ILE A 136 11.98 -3.44 -25.73
C ILE A 136 11.55 -2.03 -26.14
N ILE A 137 10.39 -1.56 -25.69
CA ILE A 137 9.86 -0.25 -26.09
C ILE A 137 10.24 0.82 -25.09
N ASP A 138 10.05 0.52 -23.81
CA ASP A 138 10.10 1.48 -22.73
C ASP A 138 11.54 1.74 -22.24
N ASN A 139 12.47 0.79 -22.40
CA ASN A 139 13.90 1.02 -22.07
C ASN A 139 14.68 1.69 -23.21
N PHE A 140 14.29 1.44 -24.47
CA PHE A 140 15.06 1.90 -25.63
C PHE A 140 14.54 3.21 -26.23
N GLY A 141 13.65 3.92 -25.51
CA GLY A 141 13.19 5.25 -25.92
C GLY A 141 12.43 5.26 -27.25
N LEU A 142 11.81 4.12 -27.62
CA LEU A 142 10.92 4.05 -28.80
C LEU A 142 9.61 4.82 -28.57
N ARG A 143 9.40 5.31 -27.35
CA ARG A 143 8.41 6.31 -26.97
C ARG A 143 9.13 7.51 -26.37
N GLU A 144 8.49 8.68 -26.47
CA GLU A 144 8.90 9.87 -25.71
C GLU A 144 8.98 9.51 -24.22
N ILE A 145 10.01 9.98 -23.51
CA ILE A 145 10.32 9.54 -22.14
C ILE A 145 9.19 9.84 -21.14
N TRP A 146 8.43 10.92 -21.40
CA TRP A 146 7.24 11.30 -20.63
C TRP A 146 5.99 10.48 -20.99
N ARG A 147 6.04 9.68 -22.07
CA ARG A 147 4.99 8.75 -22.50
C ARG A 147 5.31 7.30 -22.18
N THR A 148 6.14 7.07 -21.18
CA THR A 148 6.48 5.74 -20.68
C THR A 148 5.64 5.41 -19.44
N PRO A 149 5.09 4.18 -19.27
CA PRO A 149 4.24 3.81 -18.13
C PRO A 149 4.81 4.19 -16.76
N CYS A 150 4.05 4.97 -15.98
CA CYS A 150 4.40 5.26 -14.58
C CYS A 150 4.06 4.06 -13.69
N LEU A 151 2.85 3.50 -13.85
CA LEU A 151 2.46 2.20 -13.30
C LEU A 151 3.13 1.09 -14.11
N VAL A 152 3.91 0.23 -13.44
CA VAL A 152 4.71 -0.82 -14.08
C VAL A 152 4.12 -2.20 -13.81
N LEU A 153 3.61 -2.42 -12.60
CA LEU A 153 3.14 -3.73 -12.15
C LEU A 153 1.95 -3.58 -11.22
N VAL A 154 1.00 -4.50 -11.35
CA VAL A 154 -0.02 -4.76 -10.33
C VAL A 154 -0.02 -6.23 -9.95
N GLN A 155 -0.23 -6.52 -8.67
CA GLN A 155 -0.35 -7.88 -8.15
C GLN A 155 -1.54 -7.97 -7.21
N ALA A 156 -2.32 -9.04 -7.37
CA ALA A 156 -3.50 -9.29 -6.55
C ALA A 156 -3.35 -10.60 -5.75
N VAL A 157 -3.93 -10.64 -4.56
CA VAL A 157 -4.03 -11.86 -3.74
C VAL A 157 -5.33 -11.83 -2.95
N ILE A 158 -5.93 -12.99 -2.70
CA ILE A 158 -7.10 -13.10 -1.82
C ILE A 158 -6.67 -13.65 -0.46
N ARG A 159 -7.09 -12.96 0.61
CA ARG A 159 -6.95 -13.39 2.01
C ARG A 159 -8.25 -13.06 2.73
N ASP A 160 -8.78 -14.01 3.51
CA ASP A 160 -9.99 -13.81 4.32
C ASP A 160 -11.18 -13.21 3.54
N LYS A 161 -11.41 -13.73 2.32
CA LYS A 161 -12.42 -13.25 1.37
C LYS A 161 -12.29 -11.76 0.99
N LYS A 162 -11.09 -11.19 1.12
CA LYS A 162 -10.75 -9.84 0.67
C LYS A 162 -9.71 -9.91 -0.46
N LEU A 163 -9.95 -9.19 -1.55
CA LEU A 163 -8.98 -9.02 -2.64
C LEU A 163 -8.02 -7.88 -2.28
N PHE A 164 -6.76 -8.18 -2.01
CA PHE A 164 -5.69 -7.20 -1.84
C PHE A 164 -5.10 -6.86 -3.20
N LEU A 165 -4.76 -5.60 -3.44
CA LEU A 165 -4.13 -5.16 -4.68
C LEU A 165 -2.90 -4.30 -4.35
N THR A 166 -1.75 -4.66 -4.88
CA THR A 166 -0.52 -3.86 -4.80
C THR A 166 -0.16 -3.34 -6.18
N ALA A 167 0.11 -2.05 -6.29
CA ALA A 167 0.52 -1.38 -7.52
C ALA A 167 1.91 -0.75 -7.34
N TYR A 168 2.82 -1.00 -8.27
CA TYR A 168 4.17 -0.45 -8.26
C TYR A 168 4.32 0.62 -9.34
N PHE A 169 4.68 1.83 -8.91
CA PHE A 169 4.95 2.99 -9.75
C PHE A 169 6.45 3.29 -9.75
N ARG A 170 7.07 3.38 -10.94
CA ARG A 170 8.48 3.81 -11.04
C ARG A 170 8.67 5.31 -10.79
N SER A 171 7.64 6.10 -11.05
CA SER A 171 7.60 7.55 -10.95
C SER A 171 6.14 7.95 -10.75
N ASN A 172 5.86 8.83 -9.80
CA ASN A 172 4.50 9.10 -9.37
C ASN A 172 4.36 10.55 -8.88
N ASP A 173 3.69 11.37 -9.69
CA ASP A 173 3.27 12.72 -9.30
C ASP A 173 2.19 12.61 -8.22
N MET A 174 2.59 12.91 -7.00
CA MET A 174 1.77 12.73 -5.80
C MET A 174 0.66 13.77 -5.68
N PHE A 175 0.77 14.89 -6.40
CA PHE A 175 -0.20 15.99 -6.33
C PHE A 175 -1.26 15.89 -7.43
N GLY A 176 -0.84 15.81 -8.68
CA GLY A 176 -1.75 15.84 -9.83
C GLY A 176 -2.29 14.48 -10.25
N SER A 177 -1.51 13.41 -10.08
CA SER A 177 -1.78 12.13 -10.76
C SER A 177 -2.09 10.98 -9.81
N TRP A 178 -1.37 10.85 -8.69
CA TRP A 178 -1.51 9.72 -7.77
C TRP A 178 -2.94 9.54 -7.23
N PRO A 179 -3.66 10.59 -6.78
CA PRO A 179 -5.04 10.41 -6.31
C PRO A 179 -5.96 9.81 -7.39
N LEU A 180 -5.87 10.30 -8.62
CA LEU A 180 -6.63 9.77 -9.77
C LEU A 180 -6.24 8.32 -10.09
N ASN A 181 -4.93 8.01 -10.08
CA ASN A 181 -4.43 6.64 -10.23
C ASN A 181 -5.03 5.71 -9.16
N CYS A 182 -5.11 6.16 -7.91
CA CYS A 182 -5.70 5.40 -6.81
C CYS A 182 -7.19 5.13 -7.02
N PHE A 183 -7.99 6.11 -7.46
CA PHE A 183 -9.39 5.88 -7.82
C PHE A 183 -9.52 4.87 -8.97
N GLY A 184 -8.68 4.98 -10.01
CA GLY A 184 -8.63 4.03 -11.13
C GLY A 184 -8.29 2.61 -10.68
N LEU A 185 -7.25 2.45 -9.85
CA LEU A 185 -6.84 1.18 -9.27
C LEU A 185 -7.91 0.59 -8.34
N ARG A 186 -8.58 1.43 -7.54
CA ARG A 186 -9.66 1.00 -6.64
C ARG A 186 -10.88 0.49 -7.43
N ALA A 187 -11.22 1.16 -8.52
CA ALA A 187 -12.25 0.70 -9.45
C ALA A 187 -11.84 -0.62 -10.16
N PHE A 188 -10.58 -0.73 -10.59
CA PHE A 188 -10.04 -1.97 -11.16
C PHE A 188 -10.06 -3.13 -10.15
N GLN A 189 -9.72 -2.87 -8.89
CA GLN A 189 -9.81 -3.84 -7.79
C GLN A 189 -11.25 -4.32 -7.60
N LYS A 190 -12.22 -3.39 -7.59
CA LYS A 190 -13.66 -3.71 -7.50
C LYS A 190 -14.13 -4.59 -8.66
N GLU A 191 -13.80 -4.20 -9.88
CA GLU A 191 -14.17 -4.94 -11.09
C GLU A 191 -13.56 -6.36 -11.05
N THR A 192 -12.27 -6.46 -10.69
CA THR A 192 -11.56 -7.75 -10.59
C THR A 192 -12.16 -8.65 -9.51
N ALA A 193 -12.49 -8.11 -8.33
CA ALA A 193 -13.16 -8.86 -7.26
C ALA A 193 -14.53 -9.39 -7.71
N ALA A 194 -15.33 -8.54 -8.38
CA ALA A 194 -16.64 -8.92 -8.89
C ALA A 194 -16.60 -9.99 -9.99
N LEU A 195 -15.55 -9.99 -10.82
CA LEU A 195 -15.31 -11.03 -11.84
C LEU A 195 -14.90 -12.38 -11.23
N ILE A 196 -14.34 -12.39 -10.02
CA ILE A 196 -13.98 -13.60 -9.27
C ILE A 196 -15.21 -14.17 -8.59
N ASP A 197 -15.81 -13.42 -7.66
CA ASP A 197 -17.02 -13.79 -6.91
C ASP A 197 -17.59 -12.54 -6.21
N LYS A 198 -18.91 -12.33 -6.26
CA LYS A 198 -19.60 -11.16 -5.67
C LYS A 198 -19.46 -11.07 -4.14
N SER A 199 -19.11 -12.16 -3.46
CA SER A 199 -18.88 -12.21 -2.01
C SER A 199 -17.48 -11.75 -1.60
N ILE A 200 -16.54 -11.61 -2.55
CA ILE A 200 -15.20 -11.10 -2.27
C ILE A 200 -15.28 -9.61 -1.99
N LYS A 201 -14.83 -9.23 -0.79
CA LYS A 201 -14.72 -7.84 -0.36
C LYS A 201 -13.42 -7.22 -0.89
N LEU A 202 -13.33 -5.90 -0.83
CA LEU A 202 -12.08 -5.21 -1.13
C LEU A 202 -11.19 -5.28 0.11
N GLY A 203 -9.97 -5.79 -0.08
CA GLY A 203 -8.89 -5.58 0.86
C GLY A 203 -8.22 -4.23 0.63
N PRO A 204 -7.17 -3.93 1.40
CA PRO A 204 -6.31 -2.79 1.16
C PRO A 204 -5.79 -2.71 -0.28
N LEU A 205 -5.75 -1.48 -0.80
CA LEU A 205 -4.98 -1.12 -1.99
C LEU A 205 -3.65 -0.51 -1.53
N THR A 206 -2.53 -1.08 -1.96
CA THR A 206 -1.19 -0.58 -1.65
C THR A 206 -0.54 -0.01 -2.90
N THR A 207 -0.01 1.22 -2.82
CA THR A 207 0.84 1.78 -3.87
C THR A 207 2.27 1.88 -3.36
N ILE A 208 3.22 1.30 -4.10
CA ILE A 208 4.66 1.45 -3.87
C ILE A 208 5.18 2.39 -4.97
N SER A 209 5.60 3.58 -4.58
CA SER A 209 6.13 4.61 -5.47
C SER A 209 7.63 4.72 -5.31
N HIS A 210 8.38 4.27 -6.31
CA HIS A 210 9.83 4.37 -6.30
C HIS A 210 10.31 5.82 -6.28
N SER A 211 9.79 6.67 -7.17
CA SER A 211 10.00 8.12 -7.18
C SER A 211 8.65 8.80 -6.92
N ALA A 212 8.34 9.07 -5.66
CA ALA A 212 7.15 9.82 -5.26
C ALA A 212 7.53 11.29 -5.19
N HIS A 213 6.91 12.14 -6.02
CA HIS A 213 7.33 13.53 -6.14
C HIS A 213 6.19 14.53 -6.27
N ILE A 214 6.48 15.77 -5.91
CA ILE A 214 5.62 16.94 -6.17
C ILE A 214 6.46 17.97 -6.93
N TYR A 215 5.95 18.45 -8.06
CA TYR A 215 6.55 19.52 -8.85
C TYR A 215 6.52 20.87 -8.12
N GLU A 216 7.55 21.71 -8.36
CA GLU A 216 7.73 23.01 -7.68
C GLU A 216 6.51 23.93 -7.76
N ASN A 217 5.84 23.96 -8.90
CA ASN A 217 4.62 24.74 -9.10
C ASN A 217 3.47 24.35 -8.14
N ASN A 218 3.50 23.15 -7.57
CA ASN A 218 2.47 22.63 -6.67
C ASN A 218 2.85 22.69 -5.18
N TRP A 219 4.09 23.07 -4.83
CA TRP A 219 4.56 23.03 -3.43
C TRP A 219 3.72 23.90 -2.49
N GLN A 220 3.47 25.15 -2.86
CA GLN A 220 2.72 26.09 -2.02
C GLN A 220 1.29 25.62 -1.76
N LEU A 221 0.65 25.04 -2.79
CA LEU A 221 -0.71 24.52 -2.65
C LEU A 221 -0.74 23.23 -1.82
N ALA A 222 0.24 22.34 -2.02
CA ALA A 222 0.39 21.13 -1.20
C ALA A 222 0.61 21.47 0.28
N GLU A 223 1.51 22.42 0.59
CA GLU A 223 1.75 22.89 1.96
C GLU A 223 0.49 23.48 2.59
N LYS A 224 -0.26 24.28 1.82
CA LYS A 224 -1.53 24.84 2.29
C LYS A 224 -2.56 23.75 2.60
N ILE A 225 -2.73 22.76 1.72
CA ILE A 225 -3.65 21.64 1.96
C ILE A 225 -3.30 20.91 3.25
N VAL A 226 -2.01 20.61 3.45
CA VAL A 226 -1.55 19.98 4.70
C VAL A 226 -1.85 20.90 5.89
N HIS A 227 -1.52 22.19 5.82
CA HIS A 227 -1.79 23.11 6.92
C HIS A 227 -3.29 23.21 7.28
N ASP A 228 -4.16 23.31 6.28
CA ASP A 228 -5.59 23.56 6.45
C ASP A 228 -6.37 22.28 6.84
N HIS A 229 -5.87 21.10 6.45
CA HIS A 229 -6.61 19.83 6.56
C HIS A 229 -5.90 18.73 7.36
N TRP A 230 -4.65 18.93 7.79
CA TRP A 230 -3.97 17.96 8.64
C TRP A 230 -4.60 17.96 10.05
N SER A 231 -5.46 16.98 10.31
CA SER A 231 -5.90 16.66 11.66
C SER A 231 -4.75 15.97 12.41
N ASP A 232 -4.50 16.39 13.64
CA ASP A 232 -3.49 15.77 14.51
C ASP A 232 -3.79 14.27 14.68
N VAL A 233 -2.96 13.43 14.05
CA VAL A 233 -3.02 11.95 14.10
C VAL A 233 -2.43 11.38 15.40
N SER A 234 -2.34 12.19 16.46
CA SER A 234 -1.71 11.83 17.73
C SER A 234 -2.41 10.68 18.49
N CYS A 235 -3.55 10.21 18.00
CA CYS A 235 -4.30 9.09 18.57
C CYS A 235 -4.86 8.14 17.49
N GLU A 236 -3.98 7.63 16.62
CA GLU A 236 -4.34 6.55 15.70
C GLU A 236 -4.12 5.16 16.31
N TRP A 237 -5.12 4.30 16.16
CA TRP A 237 -5.00 2.89 16.51
C TRP A 237 -3.90 2.24 15.67
N ASP A 238 -2.90 1.64 16.33
CA ASP A 238 -1.89 0.89 15.59
C ASP A 238 -2.55 -0.40 15.05
N PRO A 239 -2.47 -0.70 13.74
CA PRO A 239 -2.94 -1.98 13.22
C PRO A 239 -2.21 -3.19 13.83
N ARG A 240 -1.04 -2.99 14.45
CA ARG A 240 -0.33 -4.04 15.20
C ARG A 240 -0.86 -4.22 16.61
N GLY A 241 -1.76 -3.38 17.09
CA GLY A 241 -2.43 -3.51 18.39
C GLY A 241 -2.07 -2.40 19.39
N ASN A 242 -2.38 -2.65 20.66
CA ASN A 242 -2.31 -1.66 21.73
C ASN A 242 -1.32 -2.06 22.80
N LEU A 243 -0.75 -1.07 23.48
CA LEU A 243 0.15 -1.29 24.61
C LEU A 243 -0.48 -0.74 25.89
N THR A 244 -0.38 -1.52 26.98
CA THR A 244 -0.60 -1.00 28.33
C THR A 244 0.72 -0.88 29.08
N PHE A 245 0.79 0.08 30.01
CA PHE A 245 1.99 0.41 30.76
C PHE A 245 1.70 0.27 32.24
N GLU A 246 2.45 -0.59 32.92
CA GLU A 246 2.29 -0.88 34.35
C GLU A 246 3.66 -0.88 35.03
N VAL A 247 3.68 -0.57 36.34
CA VAL A 247 4.85 -0.72 37.19
C VAL A 247 4.47 -1.60 38.38
N GLU A 248 5.20 -2.70 38.56
CA GLU A 248 5.07 -3.58 39.73
C GLU A 248 6.43 -3.70 40.43
N ALA A 249 6.49 -3.24 41.68
CA ALA A 249 7.75 -3.11 42.42
C ALA A 249 8.80 -2.34 41.59
N ASP A 250 9.91 -2.99 41.25
CA ASP A 250 11.00 -2.42 40.44
C ASP A 250 10.90 -2.74 38.95
N PHE A 251 9.80 -3.34 38.46
CA PHE A 251 9.65 -3.75 37.07
C PHE A 251 8.71 -2.84 36.28
N ILE A 252 9.16 -2.42 35.11
CA ILE A 252 8.33 -1.86 34.04
C ILE A 252 7.72 -3.04 33.27
N ILE A 253 6.40 -3.04 33.14
CA ILE A 253 5.63 -4.09 32.47
C ILE A 253 4.86 -3.47 31.31
N ILE A 254 5.01 -4.05 30.13
CA ILE A 254 4.27 -3.67 28.92
C ILE A 254 3.50 -4.87 28.43
N LYS A 255 2.17 -4.74 28.30
CA LYS A 255 1.35 -5.78 27.69
C LYS A 255 0.96 -5.36 26.29
N HIS A 256 1.17 -6.25 25.33
CA HIS A 256 0.74 -6.08 23.95
C HIS A 256 -0.60 -6.77 23.75
N LEU A 257 -1.56 -6.01 23.28
CA LEU A 257 -2.93 -6.43 22.98
C LEU A 257 -3.15 -6.33 21.47
N SER A 258 -3.95 -7.22 20.89
CA SER A 258 -4.44 -7.05 19.52
C SER A 258 -5.33 -5.80 19.41
N PRO A 259 -5.65 -5.34 18.18
CA PRO A 259 -6.63 -4.26 18.01
C PRO A 259 -7.98 -4.53 18.69
N ASP A 260 -8.40 -5.81 18.78
CA ASP A 260 -9.63 -6.24 19.44
C ASP A 260 -9.48 -6.47 20.96
N GLY A 261 -8.32 -6.13 21.54
CA GLY A 261 -8.06 -6.22 22.98
C GLY A 261 -7.62 -7.59 23.48
N ILE A 262 -7.23 -8.51 22.59
CA ILE A 262 -6.74 -9.85 22.98
C ILE A 262 -5.28 -9.76 23.40
N PHE A 263 -4.92 -10.30 24.57
CA PHE A 263 -3.52 -10.39 25.00
C PHE A 263 -2.67 -11.21 24.02
N LEU A 264 -1.55 -10.63 23.60
CA LEU A 264 -0.59 -11.23 22.68
C LEU A 264 0.71 -11.58 23.38
N ASP A 265 1.33 -10.63 24.09
CA ASP A 265 2.65 -10.81 24.70
C ASP A 265 2.88 -9.82 25.87
N GLU A 266 3.86 -10.12 26.73
CA GLU A 266 4.28 -9.26 27.85
C GLU A 266 5.80 -9.03 27.85
N TYR A 267 6.20 -7.78 28.05
CA TYR A 267 7.59 -7.36 28.15
C TYR A 267 7.88 -6.80 29.53
N ARG A 268 8.84 -7.43 30.23
CA ARG A 268 9.31 -7.01 31.55
C ARG A 268 10.73 -6.49 31.52
N GLN A 269 10.99 -5.40 32.25
CA GLN A 269 12.32 -4.82 32.44
C GLN A 269 12.47 -4.31 33.86
N ASN A 270 13.54 -4.69 34.56
CA ASN A 270 13.86 -4.08 35.85
C ASN A 270 14.29 -2.61 35.62
N GLY A 271 13.52 -1.67 36.19
CA GLY A 271 13.70 -0.22 36.07
C GLY A 271 14.87 0.35 36.89
N GLN A 272 15.44 -0.43 37.81
CA GLN A 272 16.67 -0.04 38.53
C GLN A 272 17.92 -0.26 37.68
N GLU A 273 17.84 -1.05 36.60
CA GLU A 273 18.97 -1.28 35.71
C GLU A 273 19.39 0.00 34.96
N GLU A 274 20.66 0.04 34.56
CA GLU A 274 21.17 1.14 33.77
C GLU A 274 20.52 1.15 32.37
N LYS A 275 19.89 2.29 32.03
CA LYS A 275 19.20 2.52 30.74
C LYS A 275 18.07 1.52 30.50
N ALA A 276 17.29 1.22 31.53
CA ALA A 276 16.20 0.26 31.47
C ALA A 276 15.16 0.64 30.41
N ALA A 277 14.74 1.91 30.36
CA ALA A 277 13.78 2.39 29.36
C ALA A 277 14.30 2.19 27.93
N LYS A 278 15.53 2.65 27.67
CA LYS A 278 16.20 2.49 26.37
C LYS A 278 16.24 1.02 25.93
N ARG A 279 16.65 0.11 26.82
CA ARG A 279 16.72 -1.33 26.51
C ARG A 279 15.35 -1.90 26.19
N LEU A 280 14.33 -1.54 26.96
CA LEU A 280 12.96 -1.98 26.72
C LEU A 280 12.46 -1.45 25.37
N CYS A 281 12.63 -0.16 25.07
CA CYS A 281 12.25 0.43 23.79
C CYS A 281 12.86 -0.30 22.59
N PHE A 282 14.16 -0.63 22.62
CA PHE A 282 14.80 -1.39 21.53
C PHE A 282 14.29 -2.83 21.41
N ARG A 283 13.89 -3.47 22.52
CA ARG A 283 13.26 -4.80 22.46
C ARG A 283 11.87 -4.72 21.82
N LEU A 284 11.06 -3.72 22.17
CA LEU A 284 9.74 -3.52 21.54
C LEU A 284 9.88 -3.19 20.04
N GLU A 285 10.88 -2.39 19.67
CA GLU A 285 11.19 -2.09 18.27
C GLU A 285 11.67 -3.34 17.51
N SER A 286 12.59 -4.11 18.08
CA SER A 286 13.07 -5.38 17.50
C SER A 286 11.97 -6.43 17.36
N ALA A 287 10.99 -6.43 18.28
CA ALA A 287 9.81 -7.29 18.19
C ALA A 287 8.74 -6.75 17.22
N GLY A 288 8.94 -5.55 16.66
CA GLY A 288 8.10 -4.99 15.61
C GLY A 288 6.73 -4.53 16.10
N LEU A 289 6.61 -4.05 17.34
CA LEU A 289 5.30 -3.70 17.92
C LEU A 289 4.65 -2.44 17.31
N PHE A 290 5.45 -1.57 16.67
CA PHE A 290 4.97 -0.29 16.14
C PHE A 290 4.91 -0.30 14.63
N SER A 291 3.75 0.05 14.06
CA SER A 291 3.64 0.37 12.63
C SER A 291 3.71 1.88 12.36
N THR A 292 3.44 2.71 13.37
CA THR A 292 3.53 4.17 13.28
C THR A 292 4.61 4.73 14.20
N ILE A 293 5.31 5.76 13.74
CA ILE A 293 6.35 6.44 14.54
C ILE A 293 5.71 7.19 15.73
N GLY A 294 4.49 7.71 15.56
CA GLY A 294 3.73 8.36 16.64
C GLY A 294 3.51 7.44 17.84
N ASN A 295 3.06 6.20 17.59
CA ASN A 295 2.84 5.22 18.65
C ASN A 295 4.15 4.77 19.31
N ALA A 296 5.23 4.63 18.52
CA ALA A 296 6.57 4.37 19.06
C ALA A 296 7.07 5.50 19.98
N MET A 297 6.87 6.76 19.58
CA MET A 297 7.23 7.93 20.39
C MET A 297 6.39 8.02 21.67
N TYR A 298 5.09 7.76 21.59
CA TYR A 298 4.21 7.72 22.75
C TYR A 298 4.65 6.64 23.75
N ALA A 299 4.87 5.41 23.28
CA ALA A 299 5.32 4.31 24.13
C ALA A 299 6.66 4.62 24.81
N ALA A 300 7.62 5.18 24.08
CA ALA A 300 8.91 5.57 24.64
C ALA A 300 8.77 6.60 25.78
N ARG A 301 7.84 7.56 25.66
CA ARG A 301 7.55 8.54 26.72
C ARG A 301 6.96 7.90 27.97
N GLN A 302 6.07 6.91 27.83
CA GLN A 302 5.51 6.19 28.98
C GLN A 302 6.59 5.33 29.66
N ILE A 303 7.42 4.64 28.89
CA ILE A 303 8.49 3.77 29.39
C ILE A 303 9.56 4.58 30.17
N GLU A 304 10.00 5.72 29.63
CA GLU A 304 10.95 6.62 30.32
C GLU A 304 10.36 7.16 31.62
N ARG A 305 9.06 7.49 31.62
CA ARG A 305 8.33 7.95 32.80
C ARG A 305 8.26 6.85 33.87
N ALA A 306 8.03 5.60 33.47
CA ALA A 306 8.03 4.44 34.37
C ALA A 306 9.42 4.18 34.98
N GLU A 307 10.50 4.22 34.19
CA GLU A 307 11.87 4.10 34.71
C GLU A 307 12.18 5.21 35.73
N THR A 308 11.79 6.45 35.42
CA THR A 308 11.97 7.60 36.30
C THR A 308 11.20 7.42 37.61
N ALA A 309 9.96 6.92 37.55
CA ALA A 309 9.14 6.66 38.72
C ALA A 309 9.79 5.62 39.64
N ILE A 310 10.28 4.51 39.08
CA ILE A 310 10.95 3.45 39.83
C ILE A 310 12.22 3.97 40.54
N LYS A 311 13.09 4.69 39.82
CA LYS A 311 14.34 5.21 40.37
C LYS A 311 14.14 6.26 41.48
N LEU A 312 13.06 7.04 41.40
CA LEU A 312 12.74 8.07 42.37
C LEU A 312 11.79 7.60 43.48
N GLY A 313 11.26 6.37 43.37
CA GLY A 313 10.25 5.84 44.29
C GLY A 313 8.93 6.60 44.24
N LEU A 314 8.48 6.97 43.03
CA LEU A 314 7.23 7.69 42.77
C LEU A 314 6.15 6.74 42.23
N PRO A 315 4.85 7.03 42.44
CA PRO A 315 3.78 6.30 41.76
C PRO A 315 3.82 6.57 40.26
N PHE A 316 3.59 5.51 39.48
CA PHE A 316 3.38 5.58 38.04
C PHE A 316 1.92 5.26 37.72
N ILE A 317 1.27 6.12 36.95
CA ILE A 317 -0.03 5.90 36.34
C ILE A 317 0.13 6.29 34.87
N SER A 318 -0.29 5.41 33.95
CA SER A 318 -0.20 5.70 32.51
C SER A 318 -0.90 7.03 32.20
N ASP A 319 -0.30 7.80 31.28
CA ASP A 319 -0.81 9.10 30.80
C ASP A 319 -0.78 10.25 31.81
N GLU A 320 -0.72 9.97 33.11
CA GLU A 320 -0.63 10.99 34.15
C GLU A 320 0.82 11.48 34.37
N PRO A 321 1.03 12.78 34.64
CA PRO A 321 2.35 13.31 34.99
C PRO A 321 2.84 12.71 36.32
N LEU A 322 4.17 12.62 36.49
CA LEU A 322 4.75 12.19 37.76
C LEU A 322 4.48 13.22 38.86
N ASP A 323 3.86 12.77 39.95
CA ASP A 323 3.66 13.59 41.15
C ASP A 323 4.89 13.47 42.06
N PHE A 324 5.83 14.40 41.90
CA PHE A 324 7.06 14.46 42.71
C PHE A 324 6.82 14.74 44.20
N LYS A 325 5.58 15.04 44.62
CA LYS A 325 5.22 15.23 46.04
C LYS A 325 4.81 13.92 46.71
N LYS A 326 4.39 12.91 45.95
CA LYS A 326 4.01 11.59 46.47
C LYS A 326 5.20 10.63 46.34
N LYS A 327 5.85 10.30 47.45
CA LYS A 327 6.83 9.21 47.50
C LYS A 327 6.15 7.93 47.99
N TYR A 328 6.53 6.78 47.44
CA TYR A 328 6.24 5.49 48.07
C TYR A 328 6.85 5.48 49.48
N ALA A 329 6.07 5.06 50.47
CA ALA A 329 6.64 4.56 51.71
C ALA A 329 7.40 3.29 51.34
N LYS A 330 8.73 3.34 51.39
CA LYS A 330 9.60 2.19 51.11
C LYS A 330 9.36 1.06 52.09
#